data_AF-A0A9P5YG19-F1
#
_entry.id   AF-A0A9P5YG19-F1
#
_cell.length_a   1.000
_cell.length_b   1.000
_cell.length_c   1.000
_cell.angle_alpha   90.00
_cell.angle_beta   90.00
_cell.angle_gamma   90.00
#
_symmetry.space_group_name_H-M   'P 1'
#
loop_
_entity.id
_entity.type
_entity.pdbx_description
1 polymer ?
#
loop_
_entity_poly.entity_id
_entity_poly.type
_entity_poly.pdbx_seq_one_letter_code
_entity_poly.pdbx_strand_id
1 'polypeptide(L)'
;MQPSVPMKIPVRQMSTQGGAPASLTRLLKEPTYSTQKLKLEDQRKKFKDDPNAISDLKAYENSDENHEFVVLKGLISPAMVGTEDPTAPGHIWKKTDTFFTDFEKWYPHRVISQSADSLIICNLSSHDTRQYTSEVDPEGKDKQKSAGMSYFHFLVIPRQKVYNIVSVDDTNVIQEMISHFESAWNDGQGAPKFIEAIDEALDRRAKAVLEGYKAEPSTVDKRTEEFEKIMITVREDAATFAQKLVNVKHSDFVHGFHAAPDASIGHLHMHVILAPSEFRIHSTGEHDWKTIPARAAMAVIRWEKTRAFFHGLIRVGKA
;
A
#
# COMPACT_ATOMS: atom_id res chain seq x y z
N MET A 1 52.06 12.80 13.99
CA MET A 1 50.91 11.90 13.72
C MET A 1 49.78 12.33 14.62
N GLN A 2 48.80 13.06 14.07
CA GLN A 2 47.61 13.52 14.81
C GLN A 2 46.47 12.50 14.61
N PRO A 3 45.68 12.18 15.64
CA PRO A 3 44.53 11.29 15.50
C PRO A 3 43.37 12.02 14.83
N SER A 4 42.78 11.38 13.81
CA SER A 4 41.61 11.85 13.08
C SER A 4 40.37 11.82 13.97
N VAL A 5 39.73 12.98 14.14
CA VAL A 5 38.43 13.13 14.78
C VAL A 5 37.33 12.59 13.85
N PRO A 6 36.41 11.72 14.31
CA PRO A 6 35.33 11.24 13.47
C PRO A 6 34.30 12.35 13.22
N MET A 7 34.02 12.59 11.94
CA MET A 7 32.99 13.50 11.44
C MET A 7 31.61 13.01 11.92
N LYS A 8 30.99 13.74 12.86
CA LYS A 8 29.57 13.55 13.19
C LYS A 8 28.73 14.15 12.06
N ILE A 9 28.11 13.27 11.27
CA ILE A 9 27.01 13.67 10.38
C ILE A 9 25.84 14.09 11.28
N PRO A 10 25.27 15.30 11.14
CA PRO A 10 24.15 15.70 11.96
C PRO A 10 22.92 14.90 11.53
N VAL A 11 22.48 13.98 12.38
CA VAL A 11 21.14 13.41 12.33
C VAL A 11 20.19 14.58 12.58
N ARG A 12 19.46 14.98 11.54
CA ARG A 12 18.40 15.97 11.64
C ARG A 12 17.30 15.36 12.51
N GLN A 13 17.32 15.66 13.81
CA GLN A 13 16.19 15.44 14.71
C GLN A 13 15.00 16.18 14.11
N MET A 14 14.06 15.45 13.51
CA MET A 14 12.74 16.00 13.24
C MET A 14 12.06 16.17 14.60
N SER A 15 11.87 17.44 14.96
CA SER A 15 11.22 17.89 16.18
C SER A 15 9.83 17.26 16.33
N THR A 16 9.62 16.54 17.43
CA THR A 16 8.33 16.04 17.91
C THR A 16 7.53 17.14 18.60
N GLN A 17 7.35 18.29 17.96
CA GLN A 17 6.47 19.36 18.45
C GLN A 17 5.70 20.00 17.30
N GLY A 18 4.37 19.86 17.31
CA GLY A 18 3.46 20.74 16.57
C GLY A 18 2.29 20.07 15.87
N GLY A 19 1.20 19.85 16.62
CA GLY A 19 -0.14 19.61 16.07
C GLY A 19 -0.46 18.14 15.74
N ALA A 20 -1.61 17.67 16.18
CA ALA A 20 -2.19 16.44 15.64
C ALA A 20 -2.25 16.58 14.10
N PRO A 21 -1.78 15.60 13.31
CA PRO A 21 -1.94 15.65 11.87
C PRO A 21 -3.41 15.87 11.56
N ALA A 22 -3.71 16.80 10.66
CA ALA A 22 -5.08 17.06 10.22
C ALA A 22 -5.75 15.71 9.92
N SER A 23 -6.94 15.46 10.49
CA SER A 23 -7.60 14.17 10.29
C SER A 23 -7.72 13.91 8.79
N LEU A 24 -7.44 12.67 8.37
CA LEU A 24 -7.52 12.26 6.97
C LEU A 24 -8.90 12.61 6.38
N THR A 25 -9.96 12.58 7.20
CA THR A 25 -11.30 13.08 6.88
C THR A 25 -11.32 14.52 6.38
N ARG A 26 -10.52 15.42 6.98
CA ARG A 26 -10.36 16.82 6.57
C ARG A 26 -9.46 16.94 5.34
N LEU A 27 -8.35 16.20 5.28
CA LEU A 27 -7.48 16.13 4.09
C LEU A 27 -8.25 15.71 2.83
N LEU A 28 -9.24 14.83 2.99
CA LEU A 28 -10.17 14.34 1.97
C LEU A 28 -11.43 15.19 1.80
N LYS A 29 -11.51 16.39 2.37
CA LYS A 29 -12.66 17.28 2.14
C LYS A 29 -12.24 18.70 1.72
N GLU A 30 -10.94 19.01 1.67
CA GLU A 30 -10.42 20.39 1.62
C GLU A 30 -9.19 20.61 0.69
N PRO A 31 -8.69 21.86 0.49
CA PRO A 31 -7.81 22.31 -0.60
C PRO A 31 -6.52 21.52 -0.90
N THR A 32 -6.11 20.62 -0.02
CA THR A 32 -5.08 19.59 -0.27
C THR A 32 -5.38 18.67 -1.44
N TYR A 33 -6.64 18.58 -1.85
CA TYR A 33 -6.98 18.00 -3.15
C TYR A 33 -6.23 18.64 -4.30
N SER A 34 -6.00 19.96 -4.29
CA SER A 34 -5.21 20.60 -5.34
C SER A 34 -3.79 20.05 -5.36
N THR A 35 -3.08 19.99 -4.24
CA THR A 35 -1.67 19.56 -4.19
C THR A 35 -1.49 18.10 -4.63
N GLN A 36 -2.31 17.17 -4.15
CA GLN A 36 -2.11 15.73 -4.43
C GLN A 36 -2.63 15.38 -5.83
N LYS A 37 -3.68 16.07 -6.28
CA LYS A 37 -4.13 16.04 -7.68
C LYS A 37 -3.06 16.59 -8.62
N LEU A 38 -2.50 17.77 -8.33
CA LEU A 38 -1.43 18.39 -9.12
C LEU A 38 -0.18 17.50 -9.16
N LYS A 39 0.16 16.87 -8.03
CA LYS A 39 1.25 15.89 -7.97
C LYS A 39 0.98 14.71 -8.89
N LEU A 40 -0.24 14.15 -8.85
CA LEU A 40 -0.61 13.07 -9.75
C LEU A 40 -0.60 13.52 -11.22
N GLU A 41 -1.11 14.71 -11.54
CA GLU A 41 -1.07 15.28 -12.90
C GLU A 41 0.37 15.37 -13.43
N ASP A 42 1.30 15.90 -12.62
CA ASP A 42 2.71 15.99 -12.98
C ASP A 42 3.36 14.61 -13.14
N GLN A 43 3.11 13.68 -12.22
CA GLN A 43 3.64 12.32 -12.30
C GLN A 43 3.12 11.56 -13.53
N ARG A 44 1.81 11.67 -13.82
CA ARG A 44 1.20 11.09 -15.01
C ARG A 44 1.75 11.69 -16.28
N LYS A 45 1.90 13.01 -16.34
CA LYS A 45 2.52 13.69 -17.48
C LYS A 45 3.94 13.18 -17.71
N LYS A 46 4.78 13.16 -16.67
CA LYS A 46 6.17 12.66 -16.75
C LYS A 46 6.22 11.21 -17.20
N PHE A 47 5.35 10.36 -16.66
CA PHE A 47 5.25 8.96 -17.03
C PHE A 47 4.83 8.78 -18.50
N LYS A 48 3.80 9.50 -18.94
CA LYS A 48 3.27 9.41 -20.31
C LYS A 48 4.18 10.01 -21.38
N ASP A 49 4.98 11.01 -21.01
CA ASP A 49 5.95 11.66 -21.89
C ASP A 49 7.28 10.90 -21.98
N ASP A 50 7.53 9.90 -21.12
CA ASP A 50 8.75 9.09 -21.12
C ASP A 50 8.60 7.85 -22.03
N PRO A 51 9.31 7.77 -23.17
CA PRO A 51 9.24 6.63 -24.07
C PRO A 51 9.66 5.31 -23.43
N ASN A 52 10.60 5.33 -22.48
CA ASN A 52 11.03 4.13 -21.77
C ASN A 52 9.94 3.63 -20.83
N ALA A 53 9.25 4.54 -20.13
CA ALA A 53 8.11 4.18 -19.29
C ALA A 53 6.98 3.53 -20.10
N ILE A 54 6.71 4.06 -21.29
CA ILE A 54 5.70 3.52 -22.20
C ILE A 54 6.12 2.16 -22.79
N SER A 55 7.41 2.00 -23.12
CA SER A 55 7.94 0.71 -23.56
C SER A 55 7.84 -0.34 -22.47
N ASP A 56 8.28 -0.01 -21.25
CA ASP A 56 8.19 -0.91 -20.11
C ASP A 56 6.74 -1.26 -19.77
N LEU A 57 5.81 -0.28 -19.81
CA LEU A 57 4.40 -0.55 -19.54
C LEU A 57 3.84 -1.58 -20.52
N LYS A 58 4.12 -1.43 -21.82
CA LYS A 58 3.70 -2.41 -22.83
C LYS A 58 4.30 -3.79 -22.59
N ALA A 59 5.58 -3.84 -22.21
CA ALA A 59 6.23 -5.11 -21.87
C ALA A 59 5.59 -5.78 -20.65
N TYR A 60 5.29 -5.00 -19.61
CA TYR A 60 4.61 -5.46 -18.40
C TYR A 60 3.20 -6.01 -18.70
N GLU A 61 2.41 -5.26 -19.47
CA GLU A 61 1.04 -5.66 -19.87
C GLU A 61 1.04 -6.92 -20.75
N ASN A 62 2.05 -7.08 -21.62
CA ASN A 62 2.21 -8.26 -22.48
C ASN A 62 2.94 -9.42 -21.80
N SER A 63 3.36 -9.28 -20.55
CA SER A 63 4.19 -10.27 -19.84
C SER A 63 5.46 -10.66 -20.61
N ASP A 64 6.15 -9.68 -21.19
CA ASP A 64 7.40 -9.89 -21.92
C ASP A 64 8.59 -10.09 -20.96
N GLU A 65 8.94 -11.36 -20.75
CA GLU A 65 10.04 -11.76 -19.86
C GLU A 65 11.44 -11.48 -20.44
N ASN A 66 11.53 -11.08 -21.71
CA ASN A 66 12.80 -10.71 -22.35
C ASN A 66 13.07 -9.20 -22.31
N HIS A 67 12.08 -8.40 -21.90
CA HIS A 67 12.23 -6.95 -21.78
C HIS A 67 13.09 -6.57 -20.58
N GLU A 68 13.91 -5.55 -20.75
CA GLU A 68 14.74 -4.98 -19.69
C GLU A 68 14.05 -3.72 -19.13
N PHE A 69 13.40 -3.89 -17.97
CA PHE A 69 12.67 -2.82 -17.29
C PHE A 69 13.63 -1.79 -16.69
N VAL A 70 13.53 -0.54 -17.12
CA VAL A 70 14.43 0.55 -16.72
C VAL A 70 13.74 1.65 -15.92
N VAL A 71 12.43 1.81 -16.07
CA VAL A 71 11.62 2.83 -15.39
C VAL A 71 10.65 2.22 -14.38
N LEU A 72 9.97 1.11 -14.72
CA LEU A 72 8.97 0.54 -13.81
C LEU A 72 9.63 0.01 -12.53
N LYS A 73 9.18 0.56 -11.40
CA LYS A 73 9.59 0.15 -10.06
C LYS A 73 8.57 -0.80 -9.44
N GLY A 74 9.04 -1.58 -8.46
CA GLY A 74 8.19 -2.44 -7.64
C GLY A 74 7.74 -3.74 -8.32
N LEU A 75 8.34 -4.08 -9.47
CA LEU A 75 8.39 -5.46 -9.95
C LEU A 75 9.26 -6.29 -9.00
N ILE A 76 9.16 -7.62 -9.09
CA ILE A 76 10.00 -8.53 -8.31
C ILE A 76 11.49 -8.27 -8.61
N SER A 77 12.31 -8.32 -7.58
CA SER A 77 13.74 -8.06 -7.70
C SER A 77 14.41 -9.06 -8.64
N PRO A 78 15.39 -8.65 -9.48
CA PRO A 78 16.14 -9.57 -10.35
C PRO A 78 16.72 -10.79 -9.62
N ALA A 79 17.07 -10.66 -8.35
CA ALA A 79 17.60 -11.76 -7.54
C ALA A 79 16.56 -12.85 -7.19
N MET A 80 15.27 -12.54 -7.27
CA MET A 80 14.17 -13.47 -7.01
C MET A 80 13.65 -14.12 -8.30
N VAL A 81 13.96 -13.57 -9.48
CA VAL A 81 13.47 -14.12 -10.75
C VAL A 81 14.03 -15.54 -10.95
N GLY A 82 13.14 -16.48 -11.25
CA GLY A 82 13.49 -17.90 -11.38
C GLY A 82 13.60 -18.67 -10.06
N THR A 83 13.44 -17.99 -8.91
CA THR A 83 13.35 -18.67 -7.60
C THR A 83 11.90 -18.94 -7.23
N GLU A 84 11.67 -20.00 -6.47
CA GLU A 84 10.36 -20.32 -5.91
C GLU A 84 9.99 -19.34 -4.79
N ASP A 85 8.74 -18.88 -4.74
CA ASP A 85 8.23 -18.14 -3.60
C ASP A 85 8.17 -19.05 -2.37
N PRO A 86 8.90 -18.73 -1.29
CA PRO A 86 8.84 -19.52 -0.05
C PRO A 86 7.44 -19.57 0.58
N THR A 87 6.53 -18.69 0.18
CA THR A 87 5.15 -18.63 0.70
C THR A 87 4.07 -19.15 -0.26
N ALA A 88 4.44 -19.55 -1.48
CA ALA A 88 3.53 -20.11 -2.47
C ALA A 88 4.21 -21.26 -3.26
N PRO A 89 4.10 -22.51 -2.77
CA PRO A 89 4.72 -23.67 -3.42
C PRO A 89 4.36 -23.78 -4.90
N GLY A 90 5.37 -23.97 -5.75
CA GLY A 90 5.26 -24.05 -7.20
C GLY A 90 5.17 -22.70 -7.93
N HIS A 91 5.10 -21.56 -7.22
CA HIS A 91 5.19 -20.25 -7.85
C HIS A 91 6.65 -19.88 -8.08
N ILE A 92 7.08 -19.94 -9.35
CA ILE A 92 8.38 -19.41 -9.77
C ILE A 92 8.20 -17.96 -10.21
N TRP A 93 8.92 -17.04 -9.56
CA TRP A 93 8.83 -15.61 -9.88
C TRP A 93 9.34 -15.32 -11.29
N LYS A 94 8.59 -14.48 -12.00
CA LYS A 94 8.92 -13.98 -13.34
C LYS A 94 9.38 -12.52 -13.29
N LYS A 95 10.03 -12.03 -14.35
CA LYS A 95 10.47 -10.62 -14.42
C LYS A 95 9.28 -9.66 -14.43
N THR A 96 8.17 -10.08 -15.05
CA THR A 96 6.95 -9.26 -15.09
C THR A 96 6.04 -9.44 -13.88
N ASP A 97 6.45 -10.23 -12.88
CA ASP A 97 5.66 -10.42 -11.67
C ASP A 97 5.80 -9.23 -10.71
N THR A 98 4.74 -9.04 -9.93
CA THR A 98 4.69 -8.23 -8.72
C THR A 98 4.23 -9.13 -7.58
N PHE A 99 4.29 -8.64 -6.34
CA PHE A 99 3.70 -9.35 -5.19
C PHE A 99 2.17 -9.54 -5.28
N PHE A 100 1.50 -8.94 -6.27
CA PHE A 100 0.06 -9.05 -6.52
C PHE A 100 -0.29 -9.80 -7.80
N THR A 101 0.69 -10.25 -8.57
CA THR A 101 0.46 -11.01 -9.80
C THR A 101 -0.13 -12.38 -9.48
N ASP A 102 -1.26 -12.72 -10.11
CA ASP A 102 -1.98 -13.98 -9.89
C ASP A 102 -2.30 -14.25 -8.41
N PHE A 103 -2.55 -13.20 -7.62
CA PHE A 103 -2.63 -13.30 -6.15
C PHE A 103 -3.63 -14.34 -5.65
N GLU A 104 -4.83 -14.43 -6.23
CA GLU A 104 -5.85 -15.43 -5.87
C GLU A 104 -5.38 -16.87 -6.08
N LYS A 105 -4.59 -17.12 -7.13
CA LYS A 105 -4.05 -18.45 -7.45
C LYS A 105 -3.04 -18.90 -6.40
N TRP A 106 -2.15 -18.00 -6.00
CA TRP A 106 -1.01 -18.32 -5.13
C TRP A 106 -1.30 -18.14 -3.64
N TYR A 107 -2.23 -17.25 -3.30
CA TYR A 107 -2.60 -16.94 -1.92
C TYR A 107 -4.13 -16.88 -1.71
N PRO A 108 -4.89 -17.93 -2.09
CA PRO A 108 -6.35 -17.91 -1.99
C PRO A 108 -6.84 -17.66 -0.56
N HIS A 109 -6.11 -18.17 0.44
CA HIS A 109 -6.41 -17.98 1.86
C HIS A 109 -6.26 -16.53 2.35
N ARG A 110 -5.65 -15.63 1.55
CA ARG A 110 -5.47 -14.21 1.89
C ARG A 110 -6.50 -13.31 1.22
N VAL A 111 -7.42 -13.88 0.44
CA VAL A 111 -8.49 -13.16 -0.25
C VAL A 111 -9.71 -13.12 0.65
N ILE A 112 -10.11 -11.90 1.03
CA ILE A 112 -11.27 -11.67 1.91
C ILE A 112 -12.57 -11.65 1.10
N SER A 113 -12.51 -11.04 -0.08
CA SER A 113 -13.63 -10.94 -1.01
C SER A 113 -13.12 -10.88 -2.44
N GLN A 114 -13.93 -11.37 -3.36
CA GLN A 114 -13.61 -11.38 -4.78
C GLN A 114 -14.80 -10.94 -5.64
N SER A 115 -14.52 -10.13 -6.65
CA SER A 115 -15.41 -9.85 -7.77
C SER A 115 -14.86 -10.54 -9.02
N ALA A 116 -15.53 -10.34 -10.16
CA ALA A 116 -15.03 -10.79 -11.46
C ALA A 116 -13.70 -10.10 -11.85
N ASP A 117 -13.46 -8.88 -11.34
CA ASP A 117 -12.39 -8.00 -11.84
C ASP A 117 -11.37 -7.60 -10.77
N SER A 118 -11.68 -7.75 -9.47
CA SER A 118 -10.77 -7.40 -8.38
C SER A 118 -10.88 -8.32 -7.16
N LEU A 119 -9.89 -8.18 -6.28
CA LEU A 119 -9.74 -8.90 -5.02
C LEU A 119 -9.59 -7.89 -3.87
N ILE A 120 -10.15 -8.21 -2.70
CA ILE A 120 -9.90 -7.49 -1.46
C ILE A 120 -8.98 -8.34 -0.58
N ILE A 121 -7.87 -7.77 -0.17
CA ILE A 121 -6.84 -8.44 0.63
C ILE A 121 -6.45 -7.59 1.84
N CYS A 122 -6.04 -8.23 2.93
CA CYS A 122 -5.48 -7.53 4.08
C CYS A 122 -4.04 -7.07 3.78
N ASN A 123 -3.72 -5.84 4.20
CA ASN A 123 -2.31 -5.47 4.34
C ASN A 123 -1.74 -6.21 5.56
N LEU A 124 -0.71 -7.03 5.34
CA LEU A 124 -0.05 -7.77 6.43
C LEU A 124 0.71 -6.85 7.40
N SER A 125 0.96 -5.60 7.01
CA SER A 125 1.59 -4.59 7.86
C SER A 125 0.56 -3.68 8.52
N SER A 126 -0.41 -4.24 9.24
CA SER A 126 -1.55 -3.52 9.82
C SER A 126 -1.46 -3.36 11.35
N HIS A 127 -2.31 -2.45 11.87
CA HIS A 127 -2.53 -2.11 13.28
C HIS A 127 -1.44 -1.34 14.01
N ASP A 128 -0.33 -1.96 14.40
CA ASP A 128 0.52 -1.40 15.47
C ASP A 128 2.02 -1.39 15.17
N THR A 129 2.58 -0.17 15.13
CA THR A 129 4.02 0.11 14.94
C THR A 129 4.95 -0.54 15.96
N ARG A 130 4.46 -0.84 17.16
CA ARG A 130 5.23 -1.51 18.22
C ARG A 130 5.69 -2.92 17.81
N GLN A 131 4.97 -3.58 16.90
CA GLN A 131 5.36 -4.88 16.33
C GLN A 131 6.55 -4.81 15.38
N TYR A 132 7.01 -3.59 15.06
CA TYR A 132 7.99 -3.39 14.03
C TYR A 132 9.28 -2.77 14.57
N THR A 133 9.33 -2.14 15.74
CA THR A 133 10.44 -1.25 16.21
C THR A 133 11.85 -1.83 16.05
N SER A 134 12.89 -0.99 16.01
CA SER A 134 14.28 -1.49 15.96
C SER A 134 14.69 -2.22 17.23
N GLU A 135 13.93 -2.11 18.31
CA GLU A 135 14.12 -2.94 19.51
C GLU A 135 13.65 -4.38 19.24
N VAL A 136 12.63 -4.51 18.37
CA VAL A 136 12.06 -5.78 17.90
C VAL A 136 12.81 -6.34 16.67
N ASP A 137 13.29 -5.49 15.76
CA ASP A 137 14.16 -5.85 14.64
C ASP A 137 15.41 -4.94 14.58
N PRO A 138 16.44 -5.23 15.39
CA PRO A 138 17.63 -4.39 15.54
C PRO A 138 18.50 -4.34 14.29
N GLU A 139 18.41 -5.36 13.42
CA GLU A 139 19.12 -5.37 12.14
C GLU A 139 18.43 -4.52 11.07
N GLY A 140 17.20 -4.06 11.32
CA GLY A 140 16.43 -3.21 10.41
C GLY A 140 16.19 -3.86 9.04
N LYS A 141 16.21 -5.19 8.99
CA LYS A 141 15.91 -5.97 7.77
C LYS A 141 14.44 -5.83 7.40
N ASP A 142 13.60 -5.53 8.37
CA ASP A 142 12.19 -5.30 8.20
C ASP A 142 11.88 -3.87 7.73
N LYS A 143 11.71 -3.76 6.41
CA LYS A 143 11.29 -2.52 5.74
C LYS A 143 9.78 -2.30 5.80
N GLN A 144 8.99 -3.21 6.40
CA GLN A 144 7.52 -3.14 6.45
C GLN A 144 7.01 -1.92 7.23
N LYS A 145 7.82 -1.29 8.10
CA LYS A 145 7.48 -0.01 8.75
C LYS A 145 7.09 1.10 7.78
N SER A 146 7.69 1.10 6.59
CA SER A 146 7.43 2.11 5.54
C SER A 146 6.15 1.85 4.75
N ALA A 147 5.59 0.64 4.86
CA ALA A 147 4.34 0.26 4.21
C ALA A 147 3.13 0.99 4.81
N GLY A 148 3.35 1.63 5.97
CA GLY A 148 2.42 2.37 6.80
C GLY A 148 1.30 1.52 7.39
N MET A 149 0.92 1.84 8.62
CA MET A 149 0.06 1.00 9.45
C MET A 149 -1.23 1.74 9.79
N SER A 150 -2.36 1.04 9.83
CA SER A 150 -3.58 1.43 10.53
C SER A 150 -4.33 0.18 10.96
N TYR A 151 -5.19 0.28 11.98
CA TYR A 151 -5.99 -0.87 12.42
C TYR A 151 -6.76 -1.47 11.24
N PHE A 152 -7.48 -0.61 10.50
CA PHE A 152 -8.13 -0.99 9.25
C PHE A 152 -7.27 -0.52 8.08
N HIS A 153 -6.61 -1.46 7.40
CA HIS A 153 -5.79 -1.19 6.22
C HIS A 153 -5.88 -2.33 5.23
N PHE A 154 -6.72 -2.14 4.22
CA PHE A 154 -6.97 -3.16 3.21
C PHE A 154 -6.57 -2.65 1.84
N LEU A 155 -6.33 -3.58 0.94
CA LEU A 155 -6.01 -3.30 -0.45
C LEU A 155 -7.11 -3.92 -1.30
N VAL A 156 -7.65 -3.13 -2.23
CA VAL A 156 -8.35 -3.67 -3.38
C VAL A 156 -7.36 -3.71 -4.53
N ILE A 157 -7.23 -4.85 -5.21
CA ILE A 157 -6.31 -5.04 -6.34
C ILE A 157 -7.08 -5.57 -7.55
N PRO A 158 -6.85 -5.05 -8.77
CA PRO A 158 -7.43 -5.66 -9.96
C PRO A 158 -6.77 -7.01 -10.23
N ARG A 159 -7.55 -7.96 -10.76
CA ARG A 159 -7.05 -9.24 -11.26
C ARG A 159 -6.18 -9.05 -12.51
N GLN A 160 -6.50 -8.03 -13.32
CA GLN A 160 -5.73 -7.67 -14.50
C GLN A 160 -4.40 -7.01 -14.12
N LYS A 161 -3.36 -7.21 -14.94
CA LYS A 161 -2.06 -6.55 -14.80
C LYS A 161 -2.18 -5.07 -15.17
N VAL A 162 -2.49 -4.24 -14.18
CA VAL A 162 -2.47 -2.77 -14.30
C VAL A 162 -1.30 -2.26 -13.49
N TYR A 163 -0.33 -1.57 -14.09
CA TYR A 163 0.92 -1.24 -13.39
C TYR A 163 0.71 -0.32 -12.18
N ASN A 164 0.12 0.85 -12.32
CA ASN A 164 -0.04 1.80 -11.21
C ASN A 164 -1.08 2.87 -11.58
N ILE A 165 -1.51 3.70 -10.62
CA ILE A 165 -2.46 4.78 -10.90
C ILE A 165 -1.96 5.77 -11.96
N VAL A 166 -0.64 5.89 -12.14
CA VAL A 166 -0.05 6.73 -13.18
C VAL A 166 -0.27 6.20 -14.61
N SER A 167 -0.51 4.89 -14.78
CA SER A 167 -0.72 4.26 -16.08
C SER A 167 -2.19 4.07 -16.45
N VAL A 168 -3.13 4.30 -15.52
CA VAL A 168 -4.57 4.09 -15.76
C VAL A 168 -5.12 5.12 -16.75
N ASP A 169 -5.81 4.67 -17.80
CA ASP A 169 -6.36 5.56 -18.85
C ASP A 169 -7.86 5.85 -18.73
N ASP A 170 -8.62 5.03 -18.03
CA ASP A 170 -10.03 5.26 -17.74
C ASP A 170 -10.37 4.97 -16.27
N THR A 171 -11.53 5.45 -15.82
CA THR A 171 -11.91 5.35 -14.40
C THR A 171 -12.65 4.07 -14.03
N ASN A 172 -12.89 3.15 -14.98
CA ASN A 172 -13.74 1.99 -14.76
C ASN A 172 -13.12 1.05 -13.73
N VAL A 173 -11.81 0.78 -13.83
CA VAL A 173 -11.11 -0.07 -12.83
C VAL A 173 -11.18 0.54 -11.42
N ILE A 174 -11.05 1.86 -11.29
CA ILE A 174 -11.14 2.54 -9.97
C ILE A 174 -12.57 2.44 -9.41
N GLN A 175 -13.57 2.62 -10.27
CA GLN A 175 -14.98 2.50 -9.89
C GLN A 175 -15.32 1.09 -9.45
N GLU A 176 -14.86 0.09 -10.20
CA GLU A 176 -15.02 -1.32 -9.87
C GLU A 176 -14.42 -1.63 -8.49
N MET A 177 -13.19 -1.18 -8.23
CA MET A 177 -12.52 -1.41 -6.94
C MET A 177 -13.28 -0.79 -5.76
N ILE A 178 -13.83 0.43 -5.93
CA ILE A 178 -14.67 1.09 -4.92
C ILE A 178 -15.96 0.31 -4.71
N SER A 179 -16.66 -0.03 -5.79
CA SER A 179 -17.94 -0.74 -5.73
C SER A 179 -17.79 -2.15 -5.16
N HIS A 180 -16.68 -2.84 -5.44
CA HIS A 180 -16.39 -4.14 -4.84
C HIS A 180 -16.20 -4.02 -3.33
N PHE A 181 -15.41 -3.04 -2.85
CA PHE A 181 -15.28 -2.81 -1.40
C PHE A 181 -16.62 -2.45 -0.75
N GLU A 182 -17.38 -1.53 -1.36
CA GLU A 182 -18.72 -1.14 -0.90
C GLU A 182 -19.65 -2.35 -0.78
N SER A 183 -19.66 -3.22 -1.78
CA SER A 183 -20.48 -4.45 -1.77
C SER A 183 -20.03 -5.41 -0.68
N ALA A 184 -18.72 -5.64 -0.54
CA ALA A 184 -18.16 -6.55 0.46
C ALA A 184 -18.37 -6.05 1.90
N TRP A 185 -18.30 -4.75 2.13
CA TRP A 185 -18.56 -4.15 3.44
C TRP A 185 -20.04 -4.28 3.84
N ASN A 186 -20.95 -4.11 2.88
CA ASN A 186 -22.39 -4.06 3.13
C ASN A 186 -23.10 -5.42 2.99
N ASP A 187 -22.38 -6.53 2.81
CA ASP A 187 -22.96 -7.88 2.65
C ASP A 187 -23.56 -8.49 3.93
N GLY A 188 -23.54 -7.72 5.04
CA GLY A 188 -24.00 -8.16 6.37
C GLY A 188 -22.98 -9.01 7.14
N GLN A 189 -21.85 -9.36 6.53
CA GLN A 189 -20.72 -10.10 7.11
C GLN A 189 -19.38 -9.36 6.94
N GLY A 190 -19.38 -8.16 6.35
CA GLY A 190 -18.19 -7.36 6.10
C GLY A 190 -17.31 -7.21 7.34
N ALA A 191 -17.82 -6.54 8.39
CA ALA A 191 -17.03 -6.26 9.58
C ALA A 191 -16.37 -7.51 10.21
N PRO A 192 -17.09 -8.64 10.45
CA PRO A 192 -16.47 -9.88 10.91
C PRO A 192 -15.31 -10.37 10.04
N LYS A 193 -15.48 -10.44 8.71
CA LYS A 193 -14.43 -10.91 7.78
C LYS A 193 -13.19 -10.04 7.82
N PHE A 194 -13.37 -8.72 7.89
CA PHE A 194 -12.25 -7.78 7.98
C PHE A 194 -11.54 -7.87 9.33
N ILE A 195 -12.26 -8.06 10.44
CA ILE A 195 -11.67 -8.26 11.77
C ILE A 195 -10.82 -9.53 11.80
N GLU A 196 -11.37 -10.65 11.32
CA GLU A 196 -10.66 -11.94 11.23
C GLU A 196 -9.34 -11.80 10.46
N ALA A 197 -9.37 -11.12 9.31
CA ALA A 197 -8.18 -10.89 8.51
C ALA A 197 -7.13 -9.99 9.21
N ILE A 198 -7.56 -9.02 10.05
CA ILE A 198 -6.64 -8.22 10.88
C ILE A 198 -6.00 -9.08 11.95
N ASP A 199 -6.79 -9.89 12.66
CA ASP A 199 -6.30 -10.77 13.72
C ASP A 199 -5.28 -11.78 13.17
N GLU A 200 -5.54 -12.36 12.01
CA GLU A 200 -4.59 -13.23 11.31
C GLU A 200 -3.28 -12.50 10.95
N ALA A 201 -3.36 -11.25 10.48
CA ALA A 201 -2.18 -10.45 10.16
C ALA A 201 -1.33 -10.17 11.42
N LEU A 202 -1.99 -9.87 12.55
CA LEU A 202 -1.34 -9.67 13.85
C LEU A 202 -0.61 -10.92 14.32
N ASP A 203 -1.29 -12.07 14.32
CA ASP A 203 -0.70 -13.31 14.80
C ASP A 203 0.42 -13.81 13.89
N ARG A 204 0.26 -13.65 12.56
CA ARG A 204 1.33 -13.94 11.60
C ARG A 204 2.56 -13.08 11.88
N ARG A 205 2.37 -11.78 12.13
CA ARG A 205 3.46 -10.86 12.43
C ARG A 205 4.15 -11.23 13.75
N ALA A 206 3.37 -11.47 14.80
CA ALA A 206 3.90 -11.88 16.09
C ALA A 206 4.76 -13.16 15.98
N LYS A 207 4.27 -14.16 15.23
CA LYS A 207 5.04 -15.39 14.96
C LYS A 207 6.34 -15.12 14.21
N ALA A 208 6.32 -14.25 13.20
CA ALA A 208 7.52 -13.91 12.44
C ALA A 208 8.58 -13.21 13.30
N VAL A 209 8.16 -12.30 14.19
CA VAL A 209 9.05 -11.63 15.15
C VAL A 209 9.68 -12.64 16.12
N LEU A 210 8.86 -13.50 16.73
CA LEU A 210 9.34 -14.51 17.67
C LEU A 210 10.30 -15.52 17.01
N GLU A 211 10.05 -15.89 15.75
CA GLU A 211 10.99 -16.71 14.99
C GLU A 211 12.31 -15.97 14.73
N GLY A 212 12.24 -14.68 14.41
CA GLY A 212 13.41 -13.83 14.21
C GLY A 212 14.31 -13.75 15.45
N TYR A 213 13.75 -13.72 16.66
CA TYR A 213 14.53 -13.71 17.91
C TYR A 213 15.40 -14.96 18.10
N LYS A 214 15.02 -16.10 17.52
CA LYS A 214 15.80 -17.34 17.62
C LYS A 214 17.17 -17.25 16.95
N ALA A 215 17.38 -16.28 16.08
CA ALA A 215 18.69 -16.01 15.47
C ALA A 215 19.74 -15.52 16.47
N GLU A 216 19.33 -15.00 17.64
CA GLU A 216 20.22 -14.49 18.69
C GLU A 216 19.93 -15.13 20.06
N PRO A 217 20.41 -16.37 20.32
CA PRO A 217 20.05 -17.13 21.52
C PRO A 217 20.38 -16.43 22.85
N SER A 218 21.39 -15.55 22.88
CA SER A 218 21.80 -14.85 24.11
C SER A 218 20.80 -13.81 24.61
N THR A 219 19.85 -13.38 23.78
CA THR A 219 18.85 -12.35 24.14
C THR A 219 17.40 -12.82 23.98
N VAL A 220 17.19 -14.06 23.48
CA VAL A 220 15.87 -14.58 23.08
C VAL A 220 14.83 -14.53 24.19
N ASP A 221 15.16 -14.97 25.41
CA ASP A 221 14.20 -15.04 26.53
C ASP A 221 13.70 -13.64 26.92
N LYS A 222 14.64 -12.71 27.11
CA LYS A 222 14.31 -11.33 27.49
C LYS A 222 13.51 -10.63 26.38
N ARG A 223 13.93 -10.76 25.12
CA ARG A 223 13.23 -10.13 23.97
C ARG A 223 11.83 -10.72 23.79
N THR A 224 11.68 -12.03 24.01
CA THR A 224 10.37 -12.71 23.97
C THR A 224 9.46 -12.18 25.06
N GLU A 225 9.92 -12.11 26.31
CA GLU A 225 9.11 -11.59 27.43
C GLU A 225 8.67 -10.13 27.20
N GLU A 226 9.57 -9.28 26.71
CA GLU A 226 9.27 -7.87 26.38
C GLU A 226 8.24 -7.78 25.23
N PHE A 227 8.40 -8.60 24.19
CA PHE A 227 7.49 -8.61 23.05
C PHE A 227 6.10 -9.15 23.40
N GLU A 228 6.01 -10.19 24.24
CA GLU A 228 4.73 -10.72 24.71
C GLU A 228 3.94 -9.68 25.50
N LYS A 229 4.60 -8.85 26.32
CA LYS A 229 3.95 -7.71 27.01
C LYS A 229 3.39 -6.70 26.03
N ILE A 230 4.12 -6.39 24.95
CA ILE A 230 3.63 -5.52 23.88
C ILE A 230 2.39 -6.16 23.23
N MET A 231 2.45 -7.44 22.90
CA MET A 231 1.36 -8.14 22.21
C MET A 231 0.08 -8.24 23.04
N ILE A 232 0.16 -8.26 24.38
CA ILE A 232 -1.02 -8.15 25.25
C ILE A 232 -1.77 -6.84 24.95
N THR A 233 -1.08 -5.70 25.04
CA THR A 233 -1.70 -4.39 24.79
C THR A 233 -2.17 -4.24 23.34
N VAL A 234 -1.39 -4.72 22.37
CA VAL A 234 -1.77 -4.69 20.95
C VAL A 234 -3.11 -5.43 20.72
N ARG A 235 -3.30 -6.59 21.36
CA ARG A 235 -4.53 -7.38 21.25
C ARG A 235 -5.71 -6.74 21.99
N GLU A 236 -5.48 -6.13 23.14
CA GLU A 236 -6.51 -5.36 23.87
C GLU A 236 -7.01 -4.16 23.04
N ASP A 237 -6.09 -3.42 22.42
CA ASP A 237 -6.39 -2.31 21.52
C ASP A 237 -7.15 -2.82 20.29
N ALA A 238 -6.71 -3.93 19.67
CA ALA A 238 -7.36 -4.54 18.52
C ALA A 238 -8.80 -4.98 18.83
N ALA A 239 -9.03 -5.63 19.98
CA ALA A 239 -10.37 -6.05 20.42
C ALA A 239 -11.29 -4.84 20.65
N THR A 240 -10.75 -3.76 21.22
CA THR A 240 -11.49 -2.51 21.42
C THR A 240 -11.89 -1.88 20.08
N PHE A 241 -10.98 -1.87 19.11
CA PHE A 241 -11.28 -1.36 17.77
C PHE A 241 -12.26 -2.26 17.00
N ALA A 242 -12.15 -3.59 17.12
CA ALA A 242 -13.09 -4.53 16.53
C ALA A 242 -14.53 -4.25 16.98
N GLN A 243 -14.73 -4.00 18.27
CA GLN A 243 -16.04 -3.65 18.84
C GLN A 243 -16.58 -2.32 18.30
N LYS A 244 -15.71 -1.35 18.01
CA LYS A 244 -16.13 -0.07 17.41
C LYS A 244 -16.39 -0.18 15.92
N LEU A 245 -15.65 -1.06 15.23
CA LEU A 245 -15.68 -1.22 13.79
C LEU A 245 -17.08 -1.57 13.27
N VAL A 246 -17.88 -2.31 14.04
CA VAL A 246 -19.27 -2.68 13.69
C VAL A 246 -20.20 -1.47 13.52
N ASN A 247 -19.84 -0.31 14.08
CA ASN A 247 -20.63 0.92 14.00
C ASN A 247 -20.13 1.90 12.92
N VAL A 248 -19.06 1.53 12.21
CA VAL A 248 -18.46 2.35 11.15
C VAL A 248 -19.40 2.41 9.95
N LYS A 249 -19.62 3.62 9.44
CA LYS A 249 -20.40 3.83 8.22
C LYS A 249 -19.49 3.82 7.01
N HIS A 250 -20.06 3.51 5.85
CA HIS A 250 -19.31 3.53 4.61
C HIS A 250 -18.60 4.90 4.35
N SER A 251 -19.23 6.00 4.75
CA SER A 251 -18.68 7.36 4.63
C SER A 251 -17.40 7.62 5.43
N ASP A 252 -17.06 6.73 6.36
CA ASP A 252 -15.88 6.82 7.22
C ASP A 252 -14.65 6.18 6.57
N PHE A 253 -14.83 5.43 5.46
CA PHE A 253 -13.73 4.88 4.69
C PHE A 253 -13.13 5.89 3.73
N VAL A 254 -11.83 5.74 3.57
CA VAL A 254 -10.99 6.48 2.66
C VAL A 254 -10.46 5.52 1.62
N HIS A 255 -10.72 5.88 0.37
CA HIS A 255 -10.19 5.19 -0.81
C HIS A 255 -9.06 6.02 -1.40
N GLY A 256 -7.87 5.44 -1.51
CA GLY A 256 -6.71 6.17 -2.03
C GLY A 256 -5.66 5.30 -2.70
N PHE A 257 -4.83 5.93 -3.51
CA PHE A 257 -3.75 5.30 -4.25
C PHE A 257 -2.42 5.94 -3.88
N HIS A 258 -1.32 5.20 -4.03
CA HIS A 258 0.00 5.80 -4.13
C HIS A 258 0.44 5.78 -5.59
N ALA A 259 1.07 6.86 -6.03
CA ALA A 259 1.63 6.95 -7.37
C ALA A 259 3.10 6.54 -7.37
N ALA A 260 3.46 5.68 -8.32
CA ALA A 260 4.85 5.40 -8.68
C ALA A 260 5.49 6.64 -9.33
N PRO A 261 6.82 6.83 -9.25
CA PRO A 261 7.80 5.98 -8.57
C PRO A 261 8.05 6.35 -7.10
N ASP A 262 7.36 7.37 -6.58
CA ASP A 262 7.73 8.00 -5.31
C ASP A 262 7.33 7.16 -4.08
N ALA A 263 6.22 6.42 -4.17
CA ALA A 263 5.58 5.92 -2.95
C ALA A 263 4.72 4.65 -3.12
N SER A 264 4.79 3.97 -4.26
CA SER A 264 3.98 2.79 -4.57
C SER A 264 4.82 1.67 -5.18
N ILE A 265 4.37 0.43 -5.02
CA ILE A 265 4.93 -0.74 -5.71
C ILE A 265 4.25 -0.93 -7.08
N GLY A 266 4.81 -1.83 -7.89
CA GLY A 266 4.20 -2.25 -9.14
C GLY A 266 2.93 -3.03 -8.85
N HIS A 267 1.96 -2.91 -9.76
CA HIS A 267 0.56 -3.35 -9.68
C HIS A 267 -0.36 -2.38 -8.93
N LEU A 268 -1.42 -1.94 -9.60
CA LEU A 268 -2.41 -1.01 -9.07
C LEU A 268 -3.06 -1.58 -7.82
N HIS A 269 -3.10 -0.80 -6.75
CA HIS A 269 -3.80 -1.18 -5.53
C HIS A 269 -4.42 0.05 -4.88
N MET A 270 -5.67 -0.07 -4.49
CA MET A 270 -6.40 0.96 -3.77
C MET A 270 -6.33 0.63 -2.28
N HIS A 271 -5.77 1.54 -1.50
CA HIS A 271 -5.84 1.48 -0.05
C HIS A 271 -7.25 1.84 0.41
N VAL A 272 -7.76 1.04 1.34
CA VAL A 272 -8.97 1.32 2.10
C VAL A 272 -8.59 1.45 3.56
N ILE A 273 -8.77 2.66 4.11
CA ILE A 273 -8.39 3.00 5.48
C ILE A 273 -9.52 3.76 6.17
N LEU A 274 -9.55 3.72 7.50
CA LEU A 274 -10.52 4.47 8.29
C LEU A 274 -10.07 5.91 8.49
N ALA A 275 -10.99 6.84 8.29
CA ALA A 275 -10.76 8.26 8.50
C ALA A 275 -10.76 8.69 10.00
N PRO A 276 -11.63 8.14 10.88
CA PRO A 276 -11.65 8.52 12.29
C PRO A 276 -10.31 8.27 12.98
N SER A 277 -9.79 9.28 13.68
CA SER A 277 -8.45 9.27 14.26
C SER A 277 -8.22 8.19 15.31
N GLU A 278 -9.29 7.73 15.97
CA GLU A 278 -9.21 6.67 16.97
C GLU A 278 -8.67 5.34 16.41
N PHE A 279 -8.99 5.00 15.16
CA PHE A 279 -8.48 3.80 14.49
C PHE A 279 -7.05 3.98 13.93
N ARG A 280 -6.48 5.17 14.16
CA ARG A 280 -5.21 5.61 13.58
C ARG A 280 -4.19 6.01 14.64
N ILE A 281 -4.47 5.78 15.93
CA ILE A 281 -3.57 6.19 17.02
C ILE A 281 -2.22 5.47 16.99
N HIS A 282 -2.19 4.25 16.43
CA HIS A 282 -0.97 3.47 16.20
C HIS A 282 -0.49 3.53 14.75
N SER A 283 -1.11 4.38 13.93
CA SER A 283 -0.73 4.58 12.54
C SER A 283 0.52 5.42 12.38
N THR A 284 1.29 5.11 11.35
CA THR A 284 2.31 6.03 10.84
C THR A 284 1.65 7.12 10.01
N GLY A 285 2.02 8.38 10.21
CA GLY A 285 1.63 9.49 9.31
C GLY A 285 2.19 9.36 7.88
N GLU A 286 3.06 8.37 7.63
CA GLU A 286 3.70 8.10 6.34
C GLU A 286 2.73 7.87 5.18
N HIS A 287 1.51 7.40 5.44
CA HIS A 287 0.49 7.27 4.39
C HIS A 287 -0.12 8.58 3.96
N ASP A 288 -0.28 9.52 4.88
CA ASP A 288 -1.22 10.63 4.69
C ASP A 288 -0.74 11.60 3.64
N TRP A 289 0.57 11.84 3.60
CA TRP A 289 1.16 12.78 2.65
C TRP A 289 1.28 12.19 1.23
N LYS A 290 1.36 10.86 1.08
CA LYS A 290 1.51 10.19 -0.22
C LYS A 290 0.21 9.64 -0.81
N THR A 291 -0.87 9.59 -0.01
CA THR A 291 -2.16 9.06 -0.45
C THR A 291 -2.90 10.05 -1.33
N ILE A 292 -3.11 9.64 -2.58
CA ILE A 292 -3.93 10.36 -3.56
C ILE A 292 -5.35 9.81 -3.45
N PRO A 293 -6.34 10.63 -3.10
CA PRO A 293 -7.71 10.14 -2.97
C PRO A 293 -8.26 9.63 -4.30
N ALA A 294 -9.01 8.53 -4.28
CA ALA A 294 -9.54 7.91 -5.51
C ALA A 294 -10.38 8.90 -6.35
N ARG A 295 -11.15 9.79 -5.69
CA ARG A 295 -11.90 10.86 -6.36
C ARG A 295 -11.00 11.85 -7.10
N ALA A 296 -9.86 12.21 -6.53
CA ALA A 296 -8.88 13.09 -7.16
C ALA A 296 -8.26 12.40 -8.38
N ALA A 297 -7.87 11.13 -8.25
CA ALA A 297 -7.32 10.34 -9.34
C ALA A 297 -8.30 10.23 -10.51
N MET A 298 -9.57 9.89 -10.24
CA MET A 298 -10.61 9.86 -11.27
C MET A 298 -10.81 11.21 -11.95
N ALA A 299 -10.74 12.33 -11.21
CA ALA A 299 -10.86 13.66 -11.78
C ALA A 299 -9.71 13.99 -12.75
N VAL A 300 -8.47 13.64 -12.41
CA VAL A 300 -7.30 13.81 -13.30
C VAL A 300 -7.49 13.00 -14.59
N ILE A 301 -7.80 11.71 -14.46
CA ILE A 301 -7.96 10.80 -15.61
C ILE A 301 -9.06 11.29 -16.56
N ARG A 302 -10.22 11.68 -16.02
CA ARG A 302 -11.31 12.23 -16.85
C ARG A 302 -10.92 13.53 -17.54
N TRP A 303 -10.24 14.43 -16.83
CA TRP A 303 -9.78 15.70 -17.39
C TRP A 303 -8.80 15.51 -18.55
N GLU A 304 -7.83 14.59 -18.40
CA GLU A 304 -6.89 14.24 -19.48
C GLU A 304 -7.62 13.72 -20.72
N LYS A 305 -8.60 12.83 -20.54
CA LYS A 305 -9.41 12.27 -21.64
C LYS A 305 -10.18 13.36 -22.38
N THR A 306 -10.80 14.29 -21.65
CA THR A 306 -11.52 15.42 -22.24
C THR A 306 -10.57 16.34 -23.02
N ARG A 307 -9.39 16.66 -22.47
CA ARG A 307 -8.39 17.51 -23.14
C ARG A 307 -7.87 16.88 -24.44
N ALA A 308 -7.59 15.58 -24.42
CA ALA A 308 -7.16 14.84 -25.61
C ALA A 308 -8.21 14.89 -26.72
N PHE A 309 -9.50 14.73 -26.38
CA PHE A 309 -10.62 14.84 -27.32
C PHE A 309 -10.67 16.22 -28.00
N PHE A 310 -10.60 17.31 -27.23
CA PHE A 310 -10.62 18.66 -27.78
C PHE A 310 -9.39 18.99 -28.66
N HIS A 311 -8.20 18.55 -28.26
CA HIS A 311 -6.99 18.73 -29.09
C HIS A 311 -7.07 17.93 -30.41
N GLY A 312 -7.70 16.76 -30.40
CA GLY A 312 -7.96 15.97 -31.60
C GLY A 312 -8.90 16.70 -32.57
N LEU A 313 -10.00 17.27 -32.08
CA LEU A 313 -10.96 18.03 -32.89
C LEU A 313 -10.32 19.27 -33.55
N ILE A 314 -9.45 20.00 -32.83
CA ILE A 314 -8.77 21.18 -33.37
C ILE A 314 -7.79 20.81 -34.50
N ARG A 315 -7.18 19.62 -34.46
CA ARG A 315 -6.29 19.15 -35.53
C ARG A 315 -7.05 18.70 -36.77
N VAL A 316 -8.21 18.04 -36.60
CA VAL A 316 -9.07 17.64 -37.73
C VAL A 316 -9.70 18.86 -38.42
N GLY A 317 -10.01 19.93 -37.68
CA GLY A 317 -10.52 21.17 -38.25
C GLY A 317 -9.49 22.09 -38.93
N LYS A 318 -8.21 21.67 -39.00
CA LYS A 318 -7.12 22.40 -39.67
C LYS A 318 -6.50 21.64 -40.85
N ALA A 319 -7.00 20.44 -41.15
CA ALA A 319 -6.67 19.67 -42.34
C ALA A 319 -7.77 19.88 -43.39
#